data_AF-A0A4R6KLP9-F1
#
_entry.id   AF-A0A4R6KLP9-F1
#
_cell.length_a   1.000
_cell.length_b   1.000
_cell.length_c   1.000
_cell.angle_alpha   90.00
_cell.angle_beta   90.00
_cell.angle_gamma   90.00
#
_symmetry.space_group_name_H-M   'P 1'
#
loop_
_entity.id
_entity.type
_entity.pdbx_description
1 polymer ?
#
loop_
_entity_poly.entity_id
_entity_poly.type
_entity_poly.pdbx_seq_one_letter_code
_entity_poly.pdbx_strand_id
1 'polypeptide(L)'
;MGLGRRSVVEGAAERRAALLAELRRVVFEAPARSNLAVRTAAARGSGLLAEPIGSYAAKVRDESYRVTDADVAELRAAGVSEDEIFEVTVAAALGAACHRLDAGLRALREEA
;
A
#
# COMPACT_ATOMS: atom_id res chain seq x y z
N MET A 1 26.36 7.64 -30.70
CA MET A 1 26.36 6.45 -29.82
C MET A 1 25.65 6.78 -28.50
N GLY A 2 24.31 6.88 -28.48
CA GLY A 2 23.55 7.24 -27.26
C GLY A 2 22.14 6.63 -27.16
N LEU A 3 21.70 5.90 -28.19
CA LEU A 3 20.34 5.38 -28.31
C LEU A 3 20.10 4.10 -27.50
N GLY A 4 21.13 3.28 -27.25
CA GLY A 4 20.97 1.98 -26.57
C GLY A 4 20.75 2.07 -25.05
N ARG A 5 21.30 3.09 -24.38
CA ARG A 5 21.17 3.22 -22.91
C ARG A 5 19.84 3.84 -22.48
N ARG A 6 19.21 4.65 -23.35
CA ARG A 6 17.86 5.20 -23.15
C ARG A 6 16.77 4.13 -23.30
N SER A 7 16.84 3.30 -24.35
CA SER A 7 15.83 2.26 -24.59
C SER A 7 15.79 1.17 -23.50
N VAL A 8 16.95 0.82 -22.93
CA VAL A 8 17.03 -0.15 -21.82
C VAL A 8 16.39 0.41 -20.54
N VAL A 9 16.58 1.70 -20.26
CA VAL A 9 15.99 2.38 -19.10
C VAL A 9 14.47 2.52 -19.26
N GLU A 10 14.01 2.90 -20.45
CA GLU A 10 12.58 2.98 -20.79
C GLU A 10 11.90 1.61 -20.64
N GLY A 11 12.47 0.55 -21.23
CA GLY A 11 11.92 -0.80 -21.08
C GLY A 11 11.92 -1.32 -19.63
N ALA A 12 12.89 -0.91 -18.80
CA ALA A 12 12.89 -1.25 -17.38
C ALA A 12 11.87 -0.45 -16.56
N ALA A 13 11.52 0.77 -16.98
CA ALA A 13 10.48 1.58 -16.37
C ALA A 13 9.10 1.01 -16.68
N GLU A 14 8.84 0.65 -17.95
CA GLU A 14 7.59 0.01 -18.39
C GLU A 14 7.32 -1.30 -17.65
N ARG A 15 8.33 -2.17 -17.54
CA ARG A 15 8.21 -3.42 -16.78
C ARG A 15 7.86 -3.17 -15.31
N ARG A 16 8.49 -2.17 -14.68
CA ARG A 16 8.18 -1.80 -13.28
C ARG A 16 6.76 -1.24 -13.14
N ALA A 17 6.32 -0.40 -14.08
CA ALA A 17 4.96 0.12 -14.10
C ALA A 17 3.93 -1.01 -14.21
N ALA A 18 4.17 -2.00 -15.08
CA ALA A 18 3.31 -3.18 -15.22
C ALA A 18 3.25 -4.02 -13.94
N LEU A 19 4.39 -4.28 -13.29
CA LEU A 19 4.42 -5.01 -12.01
C LEU A 19 3.69 -4.26 -10.89
N LEU A 20 3.82 -2.94 -10.83
CA LEU A 20 3.10 -2.11 -9.85
C LEU A 20 1.60 -2.10 -10.11
N ALA A 21 1.18 -2.07 -11.38
CA ALA A 21 -0.23 -2.16 -11.75
C ALA A 21 -0.82 -3.50 -11.33
N GLU A 22 -0.11 -4.61 -11.58
CA GLU A 22 -0.57 -5.94 -11.17
C GLU A 22 -0.60 -6.09 -9.64
N LEU A 23 0.40 -5.59 -8.93
CA LEU A 23 0.41 -5.61 -7.47
C LEU A 23 -0.79 -4.85 -6.87
N ARG A 24 -1.11 -3.67 -7.40
CA ARG A 24 -2.30 -2.91 -7.00
C ARG A 24 -3.58 -3.70 -7.27
N ARG A 25 -3.70 -4.27 -8.47
CA ARG A 25 -4.85 -5.09 -8.85
C ARG A 25 -5.04 -6.27 -7.89
N VAL A 26 -3.98 -7.02 -7.60
CA VAL A 26 -4.07 -8.18 -6.70
C VAL A 26 -4.44 -7.76 -5.28
N VAL A 27 -3.78 -6.75 -4.71
CA VAL A 27 -4.04 -6.32 -3.32
C VAL A 27 -5.44 -5.75 -3.14
N PHE A 28 -5.94 -5.00 -4.13
CA PHE A 28 -7.25 -4.38 -4.02
C PHE A 28 -8.36 -5.30 -4.51
N GLU A 29 -8.22 -6.00 -5.62
CA GLU A 29 -9.35 -6.66 -6.30
C GLU A 29 -9.43 -8.17 -6.08
N ALA A 30 -8.36 -8.84 -5.62
CA ALA A 30 -8.41 -10.28 -5.42
C ALA A 30 -9.35 -10.67 -4.26
N PRO A 31 -9.91 -11.90 -4.28
CA PRO A 31 -10.61 -12.46 -3.14
C PRO A 31 -9.74 -12.43 -1.88
N ALA A 32 -10.35 -12.02 -0.77
CA ALA A 32 -9.68 -11.88 0.51
C ALA A 32 -10.70 -11.95 1.64
N ARG A 33 -10.24 -12.13 2.87
CA ARG A 33 -11.08 -12.25 4.07
C ARG A 33 -11.69 -10.92 4.47
N SER A 34 -10.92 -9.84 4.34
CA SER A 34 -11.36 -8.47 4.55
C SER A 34 -12.30 -8.00 3.46
N ASN A 35 -13.20 -7.08 3.83
CA ASN A 35 -14.02 -6.37 2.87
C ASN A 35 -13.15 -5.45 1.98
N LEU A 36 -13.44 -5.39 0.68
CA LEU A 36 -12.80 -4.48 -0.27
C LEU A 36 -12.77 -3.02 0.21
N ALA A 37 -13.88 -2.55 0.81
CA ALA A 37 -13.98 -1.20 1.34
C ALA A 37 -12.97 -0.95 2.47
N VAL A 38 -12.72 -1.96 3.32
CA VAL A 38 -11.73 -1.88 4.41
C VAL A 38 -10.32 -1.75 3.83
N ARG A 39 -9.94 -2.61 2.88
CA ARG A 39 -8.61 -2.51 2.23
C ARG A 39 -8.43 -1.18 1.50
N THR A 40 -9.46 -0.71 0.81
CA THR A 40 -9.44 0.56 0.10
C THR A 40 -9.28 1.75 1.05
N ALA A 41 -10.00 1.75 2.17
CA ALA A 41 -9.90 2.79 3.20
C ALA A 41 -8.52 2.75 3.89
N ALA A 42 -7.97 1.55 4.16
CA ALA A 42 -6.63 1.36 4.70
C ALA A 42 -5.55 1.92 3.78
N ALA A 43 -5.67 1.68 2.47
CA ALA A 43 -4.73 2.20 1.48
C ALA A 43 -4.81 3.72 1.31
N ARG A 44 -6.03 4.29 1.34
CA ARG A 44 -6.25 5.73 1.15
C ARG A 44 -5.99 6.56 2.41
N GLY A 45 -6.02 5.94 3.58
CA GLY A 45 -6.00 6.66 4.86
C GLY A 45 -7.22 7.55 5.04
N SER A 46 -8.40 7.11 4.58
CA SER A 46 -9.60 7.96 4.50
C SER A 46 -10.28 8.28 5.85
N GLY A 47 -9.76 7.77 6.96
CA GLY A 47 -10.37 7.95 8.30
C GLY A 47 -11.72 7.24 8.48
N LEU A 48 -12.12 6.37 7.53
CA LEU A 48 -13.41 5.67 7.53
C LEU A 48 -13.37 4.31 8.24
N LEU A 49 -12.21 3.88 8.72
CA LEU A 49 -12.03 2.60 9.38
C LEU A 49 -12.41 2.72 10.86
N ALA A 50 -13.18 1.75 11.35
CA ALA A 50 -13.45 1.63 12.77
C ALA A 50 -12.21 1.21 13.55
N GLU A 51 -12.15 1.58 14.83
CA GLU A 51 -11.10 1.10 15.73
C GLU A 51 -11.29 -0.38 16.09
N PRO A 52 -10.20 -1.14 16.34
CA PRO A 52 -8.80 -0.70 16.35
C PRO A 52 -8.11 -0.73 14.96
N ILE A 53 -8.83 -1.09 13.89
CA ILE A 53 -8.26 -1.23 12.52
C ILE A 53 -7.78 0.13 11.99
N GLY A 54 -8.50 1.22 12.30
CA GLY A 54 -8.17 2.58 11.86
C GLY A 54 -6.79 3.04 12.35
N SER A 55 -6.58 3.02 13.67
CA SER A 55 -5.30 3.40 14.28
C SER A 55 -4.16 2.49 13.84
N TYR A 56 -4.38 1.17 13.77
CA TYR A 56 -3.38 0.23 13.25
C TYR A 56 -2.98 0.55 11.81
N ALA A 57 -3.94 0.74 10.91
CA ALA A 57 -3.66 1.05 9.51
C ALA A 57 -2.93 2.39 9.36
N ALA A 58 -3.24 3.40 10.19
CA ALA A 58 -2.48 4.66 10.25
C ALA A 58 -1.04 4.42 10.69
N LYS A 59 -0.84 3.65 11.76
CA LYS A 59 0.50 3.28 12.24
C LYS A 59 1.31 2.57 11.16
N VAL A 60 0.71 1.65 10.40
CA VAL A 60 1.38 0.98 9.27
C VAL A 60 1.76 1.97 8.16
N ARG A 61 0.92 2.96 7.83
CA ARG A 61 1.22 3.94 6.77
C ARG A 61 2.33 4.91 7.16
N ASP A 62 2.26 5.39 8.40
CA ASP A 62 2.97 6.61 8.81
C ASP A 62 4.15 6.30 9.74
N GLU A 63 4.07 5.21 10.50
CA GLU A 63 5.02 4.88 11.58
C GLU A 63 5.30 3.36 11.65
N SER A 64 5.44 2.68 10.51
CA SER A 64 5.51 1.19 10.46
C SER A 64 6.61 0.58 11.34
N TYR A 65 7.71 1.30 11.55
CA TYR A 65 8.82 0.90 12.42
C TYR A 65 8.44 0.83 13.91
N ARG A 66 7.25 1.33 14.28
CA ARG A 66 6.70 1.27 15.65
C ARG A 66 5.65 0.20 15.83
N VAL A 67 5.29 -0.55 14.78
CA VAL A 67 4.35 -1.68 14.90
C VAL A 67 4.99 -2.76 15.76
N THR A 68 4.19 -3.31 16.68
CA THR A 68 4.59 -4.29 17.68
C THR A 68 3.59 -5.44 17.76
N ASP A 69 3.97 -6.52 18.44
CA ASP A 69 3.08 -7.65 18.70
C ASP A 69 1.84 -7.25 19.51
N ALA A 70 1.93 -6.19 20.33
CA ALA A 70 0.79 -5.69 21.10
C ALA A 70 -0.31 -5.12 20.19
N ASP A 71 0.05 -4.45 19.09
CA ASP A 71 -0.92 -3.93 18.11
C ASP A 71 -1.70 -5.08 17.45
N VAL A 72 -1.00 -6.17 17.10
CA VAL A 72 -1.62 -7.38 16.53
C VAL A 72 -2.49 -8.08 17.57
N ALA A 73 -2.04 -8.17 18.81
CA ALA A 73 -2.80 -8.77 19.90
C ALA A 73 -4.12 -8.02 20.17
N GLU A 74 -4.11 -6.68 20.13
CA GLU A 74 -5.29 -5.84 20.28
C GLU A 74 -6.34 -6.10 19.19
N LEU A 75 -5.91 -6.16 17.92
CA LEU A 75 -6.79 -6.48 16.79
C LEU A 75 -7.43 -7.86 16.93
N ARG A 76 -6.64 -8.87 17.31
CA ARG A 76 -7.18 -10.22 17.53
C ARG A 76 -8.15 -10.27 18.70
N ALA A 77 -7.88 -9.53 19.78
CA ALA A 77 -8.79 -9.40 20.92
C ALA A 77 -10.11 -8.72 20.53
N ALA A 78 -10.08 -7.83 19.53
CA ALA A 78 -11.27 -7.22 18.92
C ALA A 78 -11.97 -8.13 17.89
N GLY A 79 -11.50 -9.37 17.70
CA GLY A 79 -12.12 -10.37 16.81
C GLY A 79 -11.67 -10.28 15.35
N VAL A 80 -10.67 -9.47 15.02
CA VAL A 80 -10.10 -9.40 13.67
C VAL A 80 -9.22 -10.63 13.42
N SER A 81 -9.43 -11.32 12.29
CA SER A 81 -8.63 -12.51 11.96
C SER A 81 -7.21 -12.15 11.50
N GLU A 82 -6.25 -13.07 11.66
CA GLU A 82 -4.86 -12.83 11.23
C GLU A 82 -4.75 -12.57 9.72
N ASP A 83 -5.58 -13.21 8.90
CA ASP A 83 -5.69 -12.95 7.47
C ASP A 83 -6.13 -11.50 7.20
N GLU A 84 -7.15 -11.01 7.90
CA GLU A 84 -7.62 -9.63 7.76
C GLU A 84 -6.55 -8.62 8.22
N ILE A 85 -5.83 -8.91 9.31
CA ILE A 85 -4.72 -8.08 9.78
C ILE A 85 -3.63 -8.01 8.70
N PHE A 86 -3.23 -9.15 8.14
CA PHE A 86 -2.26 -9.22 7.05
C PHE A 86 -2.71 -8.41 5.84
N GLU A 87 -3.95 -8.62 5.38
CA GLU A 87 -4.51 -7.93 4.22
C GLU A 87 -4.61 -6.41 4.42
N VAL A 88 -5.02 -5.95 5.59
CA VAL A 88 -5.04 -4.52 5.95
C VAL A 88 -3.63 -3.95 5.99
N THR A 89 -2.66 -4.69 6.54
CA THR A 89 -1.25 -4.28 6.58
C THR A 89 -0.69 -4.07 5.19
N VAL A 90 -0.90 -5.03 4.30
CA VAL A 90 -0.44 -4.97 2.91
C VAL A 90 -1.13 -3.81 2.17
N ALA A 91 -2.44 -3.63 2.34
CA ALA A 91 -3.18 -2.55 1.71
C ALA A 91 -2.69 -1.16 2.18
N ALA A 92 -2.51 -0.97 3.48
CA ALA A 92 -1.99 0.26 4.07
C ALA A 92 -0.57 0.58 3.56
N ALA A 93 0.34 -0.40 3.62
CA ALA A 93 1.72 -0.24 3.16
C ALA A 93 1.80 0.08 1.66
N LEU A 94 1.05 -0.65 0.83
CA LEU A 94 1.02 -0.42 -0.62
C LEU A 94 0.43 0.96 -0.95
N GLY A 95 -0.67 1.36 -0.28
CA GLY A 95 -1.25 2.69 -0.42
C GLY A 95 -0.25 3.80 -0.14
N ALA A 96 0.46 3.71 0.99
CA ALA A 96 1.50 4.68 1.35
C ALA A 96 2.66 4.70 0.33
N ALA A 97 3.09 3.54 -0.17
CA ALA A 97 4.12 3.46 -1.21
C ALA A 97 3.67 4.08 -2.54
N CYS A 98 2.42 3.84 -2.95
CA CYS A 98 1.83 4.43 -4.14
C CYS A 98 1.73 5.94 -4.05
N HIS A 99 1.26 6.45 -2.91
CA HIS A 99 1.18 7.89 -2.66
C HIS A 99 2.55 8.56 -2.77
N ARG A 100 3.58 7.99 -2.15
CA ARG A 100 4.96 8.50 -2.24
C ARG A 100 5.52 8.44 -3.68
N LEU A 101 5.25 7.35 -4.40
CA LEU A 101 5.67 7.22 -5.80
C LEU A 101 5.02 8.28 -6.69
N ASP A 102 3.71 8.47 -6.57
CA ASP A 102 2.97 9.44 -7.38
C ASP A 102 3.43 10.87 -7.09
N ALA A 103 3.68 11.20 -5.81
CA ALA A 103 4.24 12.49 -5.41
C ALA A 103 5.64 12.71 -6.00
N GLY A 104 6.54 11.73 -5.91
CA GLY A 104 7.88 11.83 -6.49
C GLY A 104 7.86 11.99 -8.00
N LEU A 105 7.00 11.25 -8.70
CA LEU A 105 6.82 11.38 -10.16
C LEU A 105 6.24 12.73 -10.58
N ARG A 106 5.38 13.35 -9.76
CA ARG A 106 4.88 14.71 -10.02
C ARG A 106 5.99 15.74 -9.86
N ALA A 107 6.77 15.69 -8.78
CA ALA A 107 7.89 16.59 -8.57
C ALA A 107 8.89 16.57 -9.75
N LEU A 108 9.24 15.37 -10.23
CA LEU A 108 10.14 15.21 -11.39
C LEU A 108 9.58 15.78 -12.71
N ARG A 109 8.24 15.92 -12.84
CA ARG A 109 7.62 16.52 -14.02
C ARG A 109 7.48 18.04 -13.92
N GLU A 110 7.38 18.58 -12.71
CA GLU A 110 7.30 20.02 -12.46
C GLU A 110 8.68 20.70 -12.56
N GLU A 111 9.76 19.95 -12.32
CA GLU A 111 11.16 20.39 -12.50
C GLU A 111 11.65 20.31 -13.96
N ALA A 112 10.90 19.69 -14.88
CA ALA A 112 11.26 19.42 -16.27
C ALA A 112 10.62 20.41 -17.26
#